data_AF-A0A6L6LWR8-F1
#
_entry.id   AF-A0A6L6LWR8-F1
#
_cell.length_a   1.000
_cell.length_b   1.000
_cell.length_c   1.000
_cell.angle_alpha   90.00
_cell.angle_beta   90.00
_cell.angle_gamma   90.00
#
_symmetry.space_group_name_H-M   'P 1'
#
loop_
_entity.id
_entity.type
_entity.pdbx_description
1 polymer ?
#
loop_
_entity_poly.entity_id
_entity_poly.type
_entity_poly.pdbx_seq_one_letter_code
_entity_poly.pdbx_strand_id
1 'polypeptide(L)' 'MDIRYSCNQRDFKRYTTEETRKEFLIENLYAANEVVAVYSHVDRMVTLGCMPTTETVSIDKGIDIWHNFG' A
#
# COMPACT_ATOMS: atom_id res chain seq x y z
N MET A 1 1.59 4.28 6.74
CA MET A 1 0.96 3.29 5.85
C MET A 1 0.26 4.06 4.73
N ASP A 2 0.46 3.67 3.48
CA ASP A 2 -0.27 4.27 2.35
C ASP A 2 -1.69 3.66 2.34
N ILE A 3 -2.72 4.51 2.28
CA ILE A 3 -4.13 4.10 2.33
C ILE A 3 -4.78 4.45 1.01
N ARG A 4 -5.28 3.43 0.31
CA ARG A 4 -6.02 3.56 -0.95
C ARG A 4 -7.51 3.37 -0.71
N TYR A 5 -8.30 4.32 -1.18
CA TYR A 5 -9.75 4.26 -1.05
C TYR A 5 -10.38 3.51 -2.22
N SER A 6 -11.54 2.91 -1.97
CA SER A 6 -12.35 2.31 -3.03
C SER A 6 -12.90 3.41 -3.94
N CYS A 7 -12.78 3.22 -5.25
CA CYS A 7 -13.33 4.11 -6.25
C CYS A 7 -14.56 3.46 -6.91
N ASN A 8 -15.59 4.26 -7.21
CA ASN A 8 -16.72 3.76 -7.99
C ASN A 8 -16.42 3.84 -9.51
N GLN A 9 -17.08 3.00 -10.29
CA GLN A 9 -16.88 2.93 -11.75
C GLN A 9 -17.26 4.22 -12.51
N ARG A 10 -18.06 5.12 -11.92
CA ARG A 10 -18.48 6.37 -12.57
C ARG A 10 -17.40 7.44 -12.42
N ASP A 11 -16.74 7.48 -11.28
CA ASP A 11 -15.67 8.43 -10.95
C ASP A 11 -14.39 8.05 -11.69
N PHE A 12 -14.04 6.76 -11.70
CA PHE A 12 -12.87 6.25 -12.41
C PHE A 12 -12.83 6.66 -13.90
N LYS A 13 -14.00 6.69 -14.56
CA LYS A 13 -14.12 7.07 -15.98
C LYS A 13 -13.67 8.51 -16.28
N ARG A 14 -13.56 9.36 -15.26
CA ARG A 14 -13.19 10.77 -15.41
C ARG A 14 -11.75 11.05 -14.99
N TYR A 15 -11.03 10.05 -14.49
CA TYR A 15 -9.66 10.23 -14.05
C TYR A 15 -8.73 10.47 -15.22
N THR A 16 -7.82 11.40 -15.02
CA THR A 16 -6.61 11.55 -15.83
C THR A 16 -5.68 10.37 -15.60
N THR A 17 -4.68 10.22 -16.48
CA THR A 17 -3.61 9.23 -16.31
C THR A 17 -2.88 9.40 -14.98
N GLU A 18 -2.65 10.65 -14.55
CA GLU A 18 -1.95 10.94 -13.31
C GLU A 18 -2.78 10.54 -12.08
N GLU A 19 -4.07 10.91 -12.05
CA GLU A 19 -4.99 10.51 -10.98
C GLU A 19 -5.13 8.98 -10.91
N THR A 20 -5.24 8.31 -12.06
CA THR A 20 -5.28 6.85 -12.11
C THR A 20 -4.04 6.21 -11.48
N ARG A 21 -2.85 6.74 -11.76
CA ARG A 21 -1.62 6.23 -11.13
C ARG A 21 -1.60 6.51 -9.63
N LYS A 22 -1.98 7.72 -9.21
CA LYS A 22 -2.03 8.10 -7.79
C LYS A 22 -2.97 7.20 -6.99
N GLU A 23 -4.12 6.82 -7.56
CA GLU A 23 -5.11 6.00 -6.86
C GLU A 23 -4.78 4.51 -6.86
N PHE A 24 -4.29 3.96 -7.98
CA PHE A 24 -4.18 2.49 -8.14
C PHE A 24 -2.76 1.93 -8.21
N LEU A 25 -1.76 2.73 -8.60
CA LEU A 25 -0.39 2.23 -8.75
C LEU A 25 0.41 2.37 -7.46
N ILE A 26 1.15 1.32 -7.12
CA ILE A 26 2.16 1.32 -6.05
C ILE A 26 3.54 1.34 -6.72
N GLU A 27 4.26 2.44 -6.64
CA GLU A 27 5.53 2.62 -7.39
C GLU A 27 6.75 2.06 -6.66
N ASN A 28 6.77 2.10 -5.32
CA ASN A 28 7.94 1.72 -4.51
C ASN A 28 7.60 0.60 -3.52
N LEU A 29 7.09 -0.53 -4.02
CA LEU A 29 6.67 -1.64 -3.16
C LEU A 29 7.85 -2.29 -2.43
N TYR A 30 9.04 -2.36 -3.03
CA TYR A 30 10.22 -2.99 -2.42
C TYR A 30 11.28 -1.95 -2.07
N ALA A 31 11.60 -1.85 -0.79
CA ALA A 31 12.69 -1.05 -0.25
C ALA A 31 13.63 -1.95 0.58
N ALA A 32 14.93 -1.70 0.47
CA ALA A 32 15.94 -2.56 1.09
C ALA A 32 15.84 -2.53 2.62
N ASN A 33 15.72 -3.71 3.24
CA ASN A 33 15.58 -3.89 4.68
C ASN A 33 14.34 -3.24 5.31
N GLU A 34 13.33 -2.90 4.51
CA GLU A 34 12.10 -2.27 4.96
C GLU A 34 10.86 -3.11 4.61
N VAL A 35 9.80 -2.93 5.38
CA VAL A 35 8.45 -3.40 5.02
C VAL A 35 7.64 -2.19 4.55
N VAL A 36 7.22 -2.23 3.30
CA VAL A 36 6.26 -1.26 2.75
C VAL A 36 4.87 -1.86 2.85
N ALA A 37 3.93 -1.12 3.43
CA ALA A 37 2.55 -1.54 3.57
C ALA A 37 1.58 -0.54 2.93
N VAL A 38 0.73 -1.07 2.05
CA VAL A 38 -0.36 -0.33 1.40
C VAL A 38 -1.69 -1.00 1.76
N TYR A 39 -2.55 -0.27 2.45
CA TYR A 39 -3.89 -0.74 2.83
C TYR A 39 -4.91 -0.26 1.79
N SER A 40 -5.77 -1.16 1.33
CA SER A 40 -6.87 -0.84 0.41
C SER A 40 -8.20 -0.99 1.12
N HIS A 41 -9.07 0.02 0.99
CA HIS A 41 -10.46 -0.10 1.44
C HIS A 41 -11.29 -1.08 0.59
N VAL A 42 -10.78 -1.54 -0.55
CA VAL A 42 -11.37 -2.67 -1.28
C VAL A 42 -11.04 -3.94 -0.50
N ASP A 43 -12.07 -4.50 0.14
CA ASP A 43 -11.99 -5.70 1.00
C ASP A 43 -10.95 -5.65 2.12
N ARG A 44 -10.49 -4.44 2.49
CA ARG A 44 -9.49 -4.21 3.54
C ARG A 44 -8.17 -4.94 3.27
N MET A 45 -7.85 -5.15 2.00
CA MET A 45 -6.68 -5.91 1.59
C MET A 45 -5.40 -5.13 1.89
N VAL A 46 -4.36 -5.82 2.36
CA VAL A 46 -3.05 -5.22 2.65
C VAL A 46 -2.01 -5.80 1.70
N THR A 47 -1.41 -4.94 0.90
CA THR A 47 -0.28 -5.31 0.04
C THR A 47 1.01 -4.98 0.77
N LEU A 48 1.85 -5.99 0.94
CA LEU A 48 3.14 -5.86 1.63
C LEU A 48 4.28 -6.13 0.65
N GLY A 49 5.30 -5.27 0.70
CA GLY A 49 6.60 -5.54 0.10
C GLY A 49 7.65 -5.64 1.18
N CYS A 50 8.42 -6.73 1.16
CA CYS A 50 9.52 -6.98 2.09
C CYS A 50 10.73 -7.43 1.28
N MET A 51 11.83 -6.69 1.36
CA MET A 51 13.07 -7.00 0.67
C MET A 51 14.26 -7.00 1.65
N PRO A 52 14.48 -8.11 2.38
CA PRO A 52 15.65 -8.26 3.24
C PRO A 52 16.93 -8.33 2.39
N THR A 53 17.95 -7.54 2.71
CA THR A 53 19.24 -7.56 1.99
C THR A 53 20.41 -7.82 2.93
N THR A 54 20.54 -7.04 3.99
CA THR A 54 21.65 -7.13 4.95
C THR A 54 21.22 -7.55 6.34
N GLU A 55 19.93 -7.53 6.62
CA GLU A 55 19.37 -7.92 7.91
C GLU A 55 18.07 -8.71 7.75
N THR A 56 17.69 -9.43 8.81
CA THR A 56 16.37 -10.06 8.88
C THR A 56 15.33 -8.97 9.15
N VAL A 57 14.26 -8.95 8.34
CA VAL A 57 13.18 -7.98 8.45
C VAL A 57 11.93 -8.70 8.93
N SER A 58 11.44 -8.32 10.12
CA SER A 58 10.13 -8.79 10.60
C SER A 58 9.01 -8.15 9.80
N ILE A 59 7.92 -8.88 9.59
CA ILE A 59 6.78 -8.40 8.80
C ILE A 59 6.05 -7.22 9.45
N ASP A 60 6.12 -7.11 10.77
CA ASP A 60 5.56 -6.00 11.57
C ASP A 60 6.51 -4.79 11.67
N LYS A 61 7.70 -4.86 11.08
CA LYS A 61 8.68 -3.77 11.16
C LYS A 61 8.12 -2.50 10.54
N GLY A 62 7.89 -1.47 11.37
CA GLY A 62 7.31 -0.19 10.94
C GLY A 62 5.79 -0.20 10.80
N ILE A 63 5.11 -1.26 11.23
CA ILE A 63 3.65 -1.40 11.20
C ILE A 63 3.13 -1.54 12.63
N ASP A 64 2.45 -0.52 13.13
CA ASP A 64 1.61 -0.66 14.33
C ASP A 64 0.29 -1.34 13.93
N ILE A 65 0.17 -2.64 14.18
CA ILE A 65 -0.97 -3.45 13.76
C ILE A 65 -2.28 -2.96 14.41
N TRP A 66 -2.23 -2.56 15.68
CA TRP A 66 -3.42 -2.16 16.43
C TRP A 66 -3.88 -0.76 16.06
N HIS A 67 -2.94 0.15 15.79
CA HIS A 67 -3.27 1.49 15.32
C HIS A 67 -3.71 1.51 13.86
N ASN A 68 -3.05 0.73 12.99
CA ASN A 68 -3.27 0.80 11.55
C ASN A 68 -4.44 -0.06 11.04
N PHE A 69 -4.77 -1.16 11.73
CA PHE A 69 -5.86 -2.07 11.31
C PHE A 69 -7.07 -2.07 12.24
N GLY A 70 -7.09 -1.17 13.23
CA GLY A 70 -8.11 -1.00 14.28
C GLY A 70 -9.54 -1.38 13.91
#